data_AF-A0AAW1CP10-F1
#
_entry.id   AF-A0AAW1CP10-F1
#
_cell.length_a   1.000
_cell.length_b   1.000
_cell.length_c   1.000
_cell.angle_alpha   90.00
_cell.angle_beta   90.00
_cell.angle_gamma   90.00
#
_symmetry.space_group_name_H-M   'P 1'
#
loop_
_entity.id
_entity.type
_entity.pdbx_description
1 polymer ?
#
loop_
_entity_poly.entity_id
_entity_poly.type
_entity_poly.pdbx_seq_one_letter_code
_entity_poly.pdbx_strand_id
1 'polypeptide(L)'
;MNELPKMSERNENNDNLSSSSSDSDDAEESDDRQGTSLKDKFENLTSRSSENSALSYLMSMLRIKPAQEFVESERLTYEMVIEKIKKNEIKNVITVVGAGISTAAGIPDFRSPGSGLYDNLQKYNLPYPQAIFELDYFVKHPEPFFHLAKELLPEKLKPTKAHYFIKLLQDKGILLRHYTQNIDNLERIAGISEEKLIEAHGTFYTSHCLNCNKSYKLDWLKDAISTSDIPKCVDCKELVKPDIIFFGEALPMKFFKSLNSDFRKCDLLIVMGSSLIVEPFASIITRTERNCPRIVINKHAVGGKHGLRFDQEGTRDFFLEGTCDDGCQKLAEELGWNSDLEELIKSAE
;
A
#
# COMPACT_ATOMS: atom_id res chain seq x y z
N MET A 1 20.37 6.56 -63.93
CA MET A 1 20.77 7.98 -63.85
C MET A 1 21.04 8.25 -62.38
N ASN A 2 22.26 7.98 -61.89
CA ASN A 2 23.50 8.80 -61.96
C ASN A 2 23.33 10.14 -61.21
N GLU A 3 24.22 10.60 -60.32
CA GLU A 3 25.54 10.12 -59.87
C GLU A 3 25.97 10.94 -58.62
N LEU A 4 26.96 10.41 -57.90
CA LEU A 4 27.71 10.98 -56.74
C LEU A 4 28.61 12.18 -57.10
N PRO A 5 29.29 12.85 -56.12
CA PRO A 5 30.65 12.44 -55.66
C PRO A 5 30.85 12.52 -54.11
N LYS A 6 31.48 11.52 -53.44
CA LYS A 6 32.92 11.33 -53.05
C LYS A 6 33.51 12.40 -52.08
N MET A 7 33.88 12.09 -50.81
CA MET A 7 34.99 11.28 -50.21
C MET A 7 36.34 12.00 -50.06
N SER A 8 36.85 12.06 -48.81
CA SER A 8 38.23 11.79 -48.33
C SER A 8 38.27 12.03 -46.81
N GLU A 9 39.06 11.43 -45.90
CA GLU A 9 40.08 10.37 -45.83
C GLU A 9 40.24 10.09 -44.30
N ARG A 10 40.11 8.86 -43.78
CA ARG A 10 41.11 7.77 -43.60
C ARG A 10 42.22 7.98 -42.55
N ASN A 11 42.28 6.99 -41.64
CA ASN A 11 43.43 6.25 -41.06
C ASN A 11 43.50 6.30 -39.53
N GLU A 12 43.87 5.25 -38.79
CA GLU A 12 43.96 3.79 -38.94
C GLU A 12 44.56 3.27 -37.61
N ASN A 13 44.33 1.99 -37.29
CA ASN A 13 45.07 1.13 -36.35
C ASN A 13 44.81 1.33 -34.83
N ASN A 14 44.19 0.40 -34.09
CA ASN A 14 44.32 -1.05 -33.91
C ASN A 14 45.44 -1.47 -32.94
N ASP A 15 45.08 -2.42 -32.07
CA ASP A 15 45.91 -3.36 -31.31
C ASP A 15 46.30 -3.11 -29.83
N ASN A 16 45.75 -4.02 -29.01
CA ASN A 16 46.41 -4.91 -28.04
C ASN A 16 47.09 -4.33 -26.79
N LEU A 17 46.40 -4.51 -25.65
CA LEU A 17 47.04 -4.72 -24.35
C LEU A 17 47.48 -6.18 -24.22
N SER A 18 48.80 -6.43 -24.25
CA SER A 18 49.44 -7.31 -23.27
C SER A 18 50.97 -7.24 -23.35
N SER A 19 51.56 -7.41 -22.17
CA SER A 19 52.91 -7.86 -21.85
C SER A 19 54.01 -6.82 -21.60
N SER A 20 54.57 -6.96 -20.38
CA SER A 20 55.99 -6.95 -20.02
C SER A 20 56.74 -5.61 -20.09
N SER A 21 57.68 -5.27 -19.24
CA SER A 21 58.31 -5.84 -18.02
C SER A 21 59.41 -4.84 -17.64
N SER A 22 60.21 -5.21 -16.64
CA SER A 22 61.47 -4.60 -16.19
C SER A 22 61.37 -3.47 -15.19
N ASP A 23 62.23 -3.39 -14.18
CA ASP A 23 63.03 -4.33 -13.37
C ASP A 23 63.96 -3.42 -12.57
N SER A 24 64.17 -3.72 -11.29
CA SER A 24 65.48 -3.74 -10.61
C SER A 24 65.23 -4.05 -9.14
N ASP A 25 65.50 -5.29 -8.73
CA ASP A 25 66.80 -5.79 -8.22
C ASP A 25 66.89 -5.49 -6.71
N ASP A 26 66.65 -6.46 -5.82
CA ASP A 26 67.46 -7.64 -5.47
C ASP A 26 68.37 -7.36 -4.26
N ALA A 27 68.11 -8.13 -3.18
CA ALA A 27 69.13 -8.79 -2.38
C ALA A 27 68.46 -9.78 -1.38
N GLU A 28 68.49 -11.05 -1.79
CA GLU A 28 68.60 -12.30 -1.03
C GLU A 28 69.46 -12.13 0.26
N GLU A 29 69.39 -12.90 1.34
CA GLU A 29 69.26 -14.34 1.62
C GLU A 29 69.17 -14.42 3.18
N SER A 30 68.61 -15.38 3.91
CA SER A 30 68.81 -16.82 3.83
C SER A 30 67.75 -17.58 4.66
N ASP A 31 67.26 -18.65 4.05
CA ASP A 31 66.50 -19.78 4.56
C ASP A 31 67.27 -20.53 5.68
N ASP A 32 66.58 -20.94 6.74
CA ASP A 32 66.84 -22.28 7.28
C ASP A 32 65.53 -22.95 7.69
N ARG A 33 65.26 -24.07 7.02
CA ARG A 33 64.00 -24.80 7.02
C ARG A 33 63.91 -25.68 8.24
N GLN A 34 62.70 -25.79 8.78
CA GLN A 34 62.09 -27.10 9.02
C GLN A 34 60.56 -26.99 9.03
N GLY A 35 60.00 -26.64 7.87
CA GLY A 35 58.56 -26.70 7.62
C GLY A 35 58.20 -28.01 6.94
N THR A 36 57.65 -28.97 7.67
CA THR A 36 57.07 -30.21 7.13
C THR A 36 56.03 -29.88 6.05
N SER A 37 56.07 -30.59 4.92
CA SER A 37 55.14 -30.38 3.79
C SER A 37 53.69 -30.51 4.23
N LEU A 38 52.79 -29.73 3.62
CA LEU A 38 51.33 -29.84 3.82
C LEU A 38 50.83 -31.27 3.58
N LYS A 39 51.51 -32.03 2.72
CA LYS A 39 51.24 -33.43 2.42
C LYS A 39 51.51 -34.34 3.63
N ASP A 40 52.62 -34.11 4.32
CA ASP A 40 53.04 -34.89 5.51
C ASP A 40 52.16 -34.60 6.73
N LYS A 41 51.62 -33.37 6.82
CA LYS A 41 50.63 -33.02 7.86
C LYS A 41 49.29 -33.71 7.60
N PHE A 42 48.88 -33.83 6.33
CA PHE A 42 47.61 -34.45 5.96
C PHE A 42 47.62 -35.98 6.20
N GLU A 43 48.73 -36.65 5.90
CA GLU A 43 48.88 -38.11 6.13
C GLU A 43 48.97 -38.48 7.62
N ASN A 44 49.51 -37.60 8.48
CA ASN A 44 49.51 -37.80 9.94
C ASN A 44 48.13 -37.59 10.60
N LEU A 45 47.20 -36.89 9.94
CA LEU A 45 45.86 -36.60 10.46
C LEU A 45 44.86 -37.73 10.17
N THR A 46 44.97 -38.38 9.01
CA THR A 46 44.09 -39.50 8.61
C THR A 46 44.40 -40.80 9.35
N SER A 47 45.61 -40.94 9.91
CA SER A 47 46.01 -42.13 10.67
C SER A 47 45.61 -42.10 12.15
N ARG A 48 45.08 -40.98 12.67
CA ARG A 48 44.97 -40.79 14.13
C ARG A 48 43.73 -40.10 14.70
N SER A 49 42.63 -39.89 13.96
CA SER A 49 41.42 -39.34 14.60
C SER A 49 40.11 -39.67 13.91
N SER A 50 39.04 -39.71 14.70
CA SER A 50 37.66 -39.78 14.25
C SER A 50 37.33 -38.63 13.30
N GLU A 51 36.51 -38.92 12.30
CA GLU A 51 36.13 -38.04 11.17
C GLU A 51 35.74 -36.60 11.57
N ASN A 52 35.32 -36.38 12.82
CA ASN A 52 34.94 -35.09 13.36
C ASN A 52 36.09 -34.07 13.53
N SER A 53 37.34 -34.52 13.71
CA SER A 53 38.45 -33.59 14.01
C SER A 53 38.97 -32.85 12.76
N ALA A 54 39.09 -33.57 11.63
CA ALA A 54 39.56 -33.00 10.37
C ALA A 54 38.54 -32.01 9.78
N LEU A 55 37.25 -32.31 9.93
CA LEU A 55 36.16 -31.48 9.45
C LEU A 55 36.04 -30.17 10.25
N SER A 56 36.25 -30.23 11.57
CA SER A 56 36.35 -29.06 12.45
C SER A 56 37.52 -28.15 12.06
N TYR A 57 38.68 -28.74 11.81
CA TYR A 57 39.87 -27.99 11.38
C TYR A 57 39.65 -27.30 10.03
N LEU A 58 39.09 -28.02 9.05
CA LEU A 58 38.77 -27.50 7.72
C LEU A 58 37.74 -26.34 7.78
N MET A 59 36.69 -26.47 8.59
CA MET A 59 35.70 -25.41 8.80
C MET A 59 36.31 -24.14 9.40
N SER A 60 37.24 -24.30 10.35
CA SER A 60 37.96 -23.17 10.97
C SER A 60 38.86 -22.44 9.97
N MET A 61 39.56 -23.19 9.10
CA MET A 61 40.46 -22.66 8.07
C MET A 61 39.70 -21.88 6.99
N LEU A 62 38.49 -22.36 6.65
CA LEU A 62 37.61 -21.72 5.66
C LEU A 62 36.74 -20.60 6.26
N ARG A 63 36.85 -20.30 7.56
CA ARG A 63 35.99 -19.34 8.29
C ARG A 63 34.48 -19.60 8.10
N ILE A 64 34.11 -20.85 7.87
CA ILE A 64 32.72 -21.26 7.74
C ILE A 64 32.18 -21.41 9.17
N LYS A 65 31.34 -20.47 9.60
CA LYS A 65 30.58 -20.64 10.85
C LYS A 65 29.57 -21.78 10.64
N PRO A 66 29.37 -22.68 11.62
CA PRO A 66 28.29 -23.66 11.53
C PRO A 66 26.98 -22.91 11.30
N ALA A 67 26.16 -23.41 10.38
CA ALA A 67 24.82 -22.87 10.17
C ALA A 67 24.14 -22.82 11.53
N GLN A 68 23.71 -21.62 11.92
CA GLN A 68 22.82 -21.45 13.07
C GLN A 68 21.67 -22.43 12.87
N GLU A 69 21.39 -23.28 13.87
CA GLU A 69 20.19 -24.11 13.84
C GLU A 69 19.03 -23.22 13.42
N PHE A 70 18.45 -23.52 12.25
CA PHE A 70 17.21 -22.88 11.82
C PHE A 70 16.17 -23.34 12.84
N VAL A 71 15.96 -22.53 13.87
CA VAL A 71 14.73 -22.61 14.66
C VAL A 71 13.64 -22.34 13.65
N GLU A 72 12.88 -23.39 13.31
CA GLU A 72 11.71 -23.29 12.46
C GLU A 72 10.83 -22.20 13.09
N SER A 73 10.80 -21.01 12.47
CA SER A 73 10.03 -19.91 13.02
C SER A 73 8.59 -20.37 13.07
N GLU A 74 8.01 -20.40 14.26
CA GLU A 74 6.64 -20.84 14.50
C GLU A 74 5.74 -20.23 13.42
N ARG A 75 5.14 -21.09 12.58
CA ARG A 75 4.37 -20.65 11.41
C ARG A 75 3.21 -19.79 11.90
N LEU A 76 3.14 -18.54 11.44
CA LEU A 76 2.10 -17.61 11.86
C LEU A 76 0.74 -18.10 11.35
N THR A 77 -0.21 -18.35 12.26
CA THR A 77 -1.60 -18.65 11.90
C THR A 77 -2.51 -17.44 12.14
N TYR A 78 -3.71 -17.47 11.57
CA TYR A 78 -4.72 -16.44 11.79
C TYR A 78 -5.10 -16.35 13.27
N GLU A 79 -5.28 -17.49 13.94
CA GLU A 79 -5.61 -17.58 15.35
C GLU A 79 -4.49 -16.97 16.21
N MET A 80 -3.23 -17.18 15.85
CA MET A 80 -2.11 -16.53 16.54
C MET A 80 -2.18 -15.00 16.40
N VAL A 81 -2.61 -14.47 15.26
CA VAL A 81 -2.79 -13.01 15.09
C VAL A 81 -3.91 -12.50 16.01
N ILE A 82 -5.06 -13.18 16.04
CA ILE A 82 -6.17 -12.83 16.95
C ILE A 82 -5.73 -12.85 18.41
N GLU A 83 -5.00 -13.89 18.83
CA GLU A 83 -4.47 -13.99 20.20
C GLU A 83 -3.45 -12.89 20.52
N LYS A 84 -2.60 -12.50 19.56
CA LYS A 84 -1.69 -11.35 19.72
C LYS A 84 -2.43 -10.03 19.91
N ILE A 85 -3.56 -9.82 19.22
CA ILE A 85 -4.40 -8.64 19.43
C ILE A 85 -4.99 -8.68 20.85
N LYS A 86 -5.57 -9.81 21.29
CA LYS A 86 -6.13 -9.95 22.64
C LYS A 86 -5.11 -9.76 23.75
N LYS A 87 -3.86 -10.19 23.54
CA LYS A 87 -2.74 -10.02 24.47
C LYS A 87 -2.11 -8.61 24.43
N ASN A 88 -2.66 -7.68 23.66
CA ASN A 88 -2.14 -6.32 23.46
C ASN A 88 -0.70 -6.28 22.89
N GLU A 89 -0.32 -7.29 22.11
CA GLU A 89 0.96 -7.34 21.41
C GLU A 89 0.91 -6.55 20.08
N ILE A 90 -0.27 -6.45 19.47
CA ILE A 90 -0.54 -5.59 18.30
C ILE A 90 -0.98 -4.22 18.79
N LYS A 91 -0.19 -3.18 18.50
CA LYS A 91 -0.45 -1.81 18.98
C LYS A 91 -0.66 -0.80 17.85
N ASN A 92 -0.25 -1.16 16.64
CA ASN A 92 -0.25 -0.27 15.48
C ASN A 92 -0.91 -0.95 14.28
N VAL A 93 -2.22 -0.83 14.20
CA VAL A 93 -3.01 -1.33 13.08
C VAL A 93 -3.11 -0.26 12.00
N ILE A 94 -2.75 -0.61 10.77
CA ILE A 94 -3.05 0.20 9.60
C ILE A 94 -4.23 -0.44 8.87
N THR A 95 -5.22 0.35 8.51
CA THR A 95 -6.31 -0.10 7.64
C THR A 95 -6.20 0.57 6.27
N VAL A 96 -6.37 -0.20 5.20
CA VAL A 96 -6.34 0.25 3.80
C VAL A 96 -7.66 -0.12 3.16
N VAL A 97 -8.47 0.86 2.79
CA VAL A 97 -9.86 0.61 2.38
C VAL A 97 -10.23 1.23 1.04
N GLY A 98 -11.25 0.67 0.40
CA GLY A 98 -11.88 1.22 -0.79
C GLY A 98 -13.41 1.10 -0.74
N ALA A 99 -14.06 1.33 -1.87
CA ALA A 99 -15.52 1.52 -1.94
C ALA A 99 -16.34 0.34 -1.41
N GLY A 100 -15.77 -0.87 -1.35
CA GLY A 100 -16.42 -2.06 -0.82
C GLY A 100 -16.84 -1.95 0.64
N ILE A 101 -16.22 -1.08 1.45
CA ILE A 101 -16.69 -0.83 2.83
C ILE A 101 -17.97 0.00 2.87
N SER A 102 -18.28 0.76 1.81
CA SER A 102 -19.41 1.68 1.73
C SER A 102 -20.62 1.11 0.99
N THR A 103 -20.51 -0.07 0.37
CA THR A 103 -21.61 -0.62 -0.44
C THR A 103 -22.88 -0.90 0.37
N ALA A 104 -22.76 -1.26 1.65
CA ALA A 104 -23.92 -1.49 2.52
C ALA A 104 -24.62 -0.18 2.94
N ALA A 105 -23.95 0.97 2.81
CA ALA A 105 -24.56 2.28 3.02
C ALA A 105 -25.39 2.75 1.81
N GLY A 106 -25.49 1.94 0.74
CA GLY A 106 -26.18 2.30 -0.50
C GLY A 106 -25.33 3.11 -1.47
N ILE A 107 -24.03 3.27 -1.20
CA ILE A 107 -23.09 3.90 -2.14
C ILE A 107 -22.62 2.82 -3.12
N PRO A 108 -22.94 2.94 -4.42
CA PRO A 108 -22.42 2.00 -5.39
C PRO A 108 -20.89 2.13 -5.43
N ASP A 109 -20.19 1.01 -5.57
CA ASP A 109 -18.78 1.09 -5.95
C ASP A 109 -18.66 1.63 -7.39
N PHE A 110 -17.44 1.90 -7.83
CA PHE A 110 -17.25 2.45 -9.18
C PHE A 110 -17.42 1.41 -10.30
N ARG A 111 -17.14 0.12 -10.05
CA ARG A 111 -16.73 -0.84 -11.09
C ARG A 111 -17.59 -2.11 -11.19
N SER A 112 -18.45 -2.37 -10.21
CA SER A 112 -19.25 -3.60 -10.17
C SER A 112 -20.24 -3.63 -11.34
N PRO A 113 -20.25 -4.69 -12.16
CA PRO A 113 -21.21 -4.80 -13.26
C PRO A 113 -22.66 -4.71 -12.78
N GLY A 114 -23.49 -3.94 -13.47
CA GLY A 114 -24.92 -3.76 -13.26
C GLY A 114 -25.31 -2.88 -12.06
N SER A 115 -24.38 -2.54 -11.16
CA SER A 115 -24.65 -1.75 -9.95
C SER A 115 -23.65 -0.63 -9.70
N GLY A 116 -22.49 -0.68 -10.36
CA GLY A 116 -21.42 0.29 -10.21
C GLY A 116 -21.76 1.63 -10.86
N LEU A 117 -21.11 2.68 -10.36
CA LEU A 117 -21.33 4.04 -10.80
C LEU A 117 -21.21 4.20 -12.32
N TYR A 118 -20.18 3.60 -12.92
CA TYR A 118 -19.89 3.74 -14.36
C TYR A 118 -20.99 3.20 -15.28
N ASP A 119 -21.74 2.19 -14.86
CA ASP A 119 -22.84 1.64 -15.67
C ASP A 119 -24.05 2.59 -15.72
N ASN A 120 -24.17 3.47 -14.72
CA ASN A 120 -25.29 4.42 -14.57
C ASN A 120 -24.98 5.82 -15.16
N LEU A 121 -23.81 6.03 -15.77
CA LEU A 121 -23.40 7.35 -16.30
C LEU A 121 -23.86 7.63 -17.74
N GLN A 122 -24.57 6.70 -18.40
CA GLN A 122 -24.97 6.85 -19.80
C GLN A 122 -25.79 8.13 -20.06
N LYS A 123 -26.53 8.62 -19.06
CA LYS A 123 -27.32 9.85 -19.13
C LYS A 123 -26.49 11.14 -19.30
N TYR A 124 -25.20 11.10 -19.02
CA TYR A 124 -24.32 12.28 -19.06
C TYR A 124 -23.62 12.49 -20.41
N ASN A 125 -23.87 11.62 -21.41
CA ASN A 125 -23.27 11.70 -22.75
C ASN A 125 -21.73 11.89 -22.73
N LEU A 126 -21.07 11.15 -21.84
CA LEU A 126 -19.62 11.19 -21.66
C LEU A 126 -18.92 10.46 -22.83
N PRO A 127 -17.70 10.86 -23.22
CA PRO A 127 -16.93 10.14 -24.23
C PRO A 127 -16.58 8.71 -23.75
N TYR A 128 -16.40 8.54 -22.44
CA TYR A 128 -16.24 7.27 -21.74
C TYR A 128 -16.54 7.50 -20.23
N PRO A 129 -16.93 6.48 -19.46
CA PRO A 129 -17.40 6.66 -18.08
C PRO A 129 -16.42 7.36 -17.13
N GLN A 130 -15.11 7.15 -17.30
CA GLN A 130 -14.08 7.73 -16.44
C GLN A 130 -13.87 9.23 -16.67
N ALA A 131 -14.32 9.78 -17.81
CA ALA A 131 -14.09 11.19 -18.18
C ALA A 131 -14.67 12.16 -17.15
N ILE A 132 -15.78 11.81 -16.49
CA ILE A 132 -16.40 12.63 -15.43
C ILE A 132 -15.47 12.91 -14.24
N PHE A 133 -14.44 12.07 -14.05
CA PHE A 133 -13.43 12.18 -12.99
C PHE A 133 -12.04 12.56 -13.55
N GLU A 134 -11.94 13.07 -14.78
CA GLU A 134 -10.69 13.58 -15.35
C GLU A 134 -10.64 15.11 -15.25
N LEU A 135 -9.52 15.67 -14.77
CA LEU A 135 -9.40 17.12 -14.52
C LEU A 135 -9.62 17.93 -15.81
N ASP A 136 -9.01 17.51 -16.91
CA ASP A 136 -9.10 18.22 -18.19
C ASP A 136 -10.52 18.23 -18.77
N TYR A 137 -11.29 17.16 -18.53
CA TYR A 137 -12.69 17.09 -18.92
C TYR A 137 -13.53 17.99 -18.02
N PHE A 138 -13.34 17.90 -16.70
CA PHE A 138 -14.08 18.67 -15.71
C PHE A 138 -13.95 20.18 -15.86
N VAL A 139 -12.75 20.69 -16.14
CA VAL A 139 -12.53 22.12 -16.32
C VAL A 139 -13.31 22.65 -17.54
N LYS A 140 -13.52 21.82 -18.56
CA LYS A 140 -14.27 22.17 -19.78
C LYS A 140 -15.78 21.91 -19.66
N HIS A 141 -16.14 20.85 -18.95
CA HIS A 141 -17.51 20.33 -18.79
C HIS A 141 -17.75 19.95 -17.31
N PRO A 142 -17.91 20.93 -16.41
CA PRO A 142 -18.11 20.66 -14.99
C PRO A 142 -19.52 20.14 -14.66
N GLU A 143 -20.50 20.38 -15.53
CA GLU A 143 -21.92 20.11 -15.28
C GLU A 143 -22.22 18.64 -14.97
N PRO A 144 -21.71 17.65 -15.74
CA PRO A 144 -21.95 16.24 -15.44
C PRO A 144 -21.50 15.84 -14.04
N PHE A 145 -20.32 16.33 -13.62
CA PHE A 145 -19.80 16.04 -12.29
C PHE A 145 -20.69 16.65 -11.20
N PHE A 146 -21.12 17.90 -11.33
CA PHE A 146 -21.94 18.53 -10.29
C PHE A 146 -23.37 18.00 -10.23
N HIS A 147 -23.94 17.60 -11.38
CA HIS A 147 -25.21 16.85 -11.39
C HIS A 147 -25.05 15.52 -10.65
N LEU A 148 -23.97 14.78 -10.93
CA LEU A 148 -23.68 13.54 -10.22
C LEU A 148 -23.44 13.79 -8.72
N ALA A 149 -22.67 14.82 -8.37
CA ALA A 149 -22.42 15.19 -6.99
C ALA A 149 -23.72 15.51 -6.24
N LYS A 150 -24.68 16.18 -6.88
CA LYS A 150 -26.01 16.46 -6.30
C LYS A 150 -26.79 15.19 -5.99
N GLU A 151 -26.68 14.16 -6.84
CA GLU A 151 -27.28 12.83 -6.61
C GLU A 151 -26.57 12.03 -5.51
N LEU A 152 -25.25 12.20 -5.38
CA LEU A 152 -24.42 11.47 -4.42
C LEU A 152 -24.25 12.19 -3.07
N LEU A 153 -24.58 13.49 -2.99
CA LEU A 153 -24.36 14.30 -1.80
C LEU A 153 -25.19 13.73 -0.64
N PRO A 154 -24.56 13.28 0.46
CA PRO A 154 -25.26 12.60 1.53
C PRO A 154 -26.07 13.62 2.33
N GLU A 155 -27.39 13.47 2.36
CA GLU A 155 -28.19 13.95 3.48
C GLU A 155 -28.58 12.82 4.45
N LYS A 156 -28.41 11.54 4.06
CA LYS A 156 -28.90 10.39 4.86
C LYS A 156 -28.01 9.15 4.89
N LEU A 157 -26.80 9.18 4.33
CA LEU A 157 -25.93 8.00 4.32
C LEU A 157 -25.36 7.78 5.73
N LYS A 158 -25.48 6.56 6.22
CA LYS A 158 -24.95 6.13 7.52
C LYS A 158 -23.69 5.30 7.30
N PRO A 159 -22.64 5.47 8.15
CA PRO A 159 -21.49 4.58 8.11
C PRO A 159 -21.90 3.12 8.29
N THR A 160 -21.17 2.24 7.63
CA THR A 160 -21.41 0.79 7.72
C THR A 160 -20.75 0.20 8.97
N LYS A 161 -21.02 -1.08 9.22
CA LYS A 161 -20.37 -1.84 10.30
C LYS A 161 -18.84 -1.81 10.19
N ALA A 162 -18.32 -1.90 8.97
CA ALA A 162 -16.88 -1.79 8.71
C ALA A 162 -16.30 -0.44 9.16
N HIS A 163 -17.01 0.68 8.95
CA HIS A 163 -16.57 2.00 9.42
C HIS A 163 -16.52 2.04 10.95
N TYR A 164 -17.55 1.52 11.64
CA TYR A 164 -17.56 1.47 13.10
C TYR A 164 -16.53 0.50 13.67
N PHE A 165 -16.19 -0.58 12.97
CA PHE A 165 -15.07 -1.44 13.37
C PHE A 165 -13.74 -0.69 13.33
N ILE A 166 -13.51 0.15 12.30
CA ILE A 166 -12.31 1.01 12.25
C ILE A 166 -12.32 2.04 13.39
N LYS A 167 -13.48 2.64 13.68
CA LYS A 167 -13.65 3.52 14.85
C LYS A 167 -13.36 2.77 16.16
N LEU A 168 -13.78 1.52 16.27
CA LEU A 168 -13.50 0.69 17.43
C LEU A 168 -12.01 0.40 17.59
N LEU A 169 -11.26 0.16 16.50
CA LEU A 169 -9.79 0.09 16.55
C LEU A 169 -9.16 1.38 17.10
N GLN A 170 -9.73 2.55 16.78
CA GLN A 170 -9.32 3.84 17.33
C GLN A 170 -9.62 3.92 18.83
N ASP A 171 -10.82 3.52 19.25
CA ASP A 171 -11.25 3.61 20.65
C ASP A 171 -10.52 2.62 21.56
N LYS A 172 -10.13 1.46 21.01
CA LYS A 172 -9.22 0.51 21.66
C LYS A 172 -7.76 1.00 21.67
N GLY A 173 -7.45 2.13 21.02
CA GLY A 173 -6.13 2.76 21.02
C GLY A 173 -5.08 2.11 20.12
N ILE A 174 -5.49 1.19 19.24
CA ILE A 174 -4.55 0.42 18.39
C ILE A 174 -4.53 0.87 16.92
N LEU A 175 -5.49 1.69 16.47
CA LEU A 175 -5.46 2.26 15.12
C LEU A 175 -4.27 3.23 14.98
N LEU A 176 -3.29 2.90 14.16
CA LEU A 176 -2.19 3.79 13.81
C LEU A 176 -2.62 4.78 12.73
N ARG A 177 -3.18 4.27 11.63
CA ARG A 177 -3.66 5.07 10.50
C ARG A 177 -4.74 4.37 9.69
N HIS A 178 -5.68 5.16 9.17
CA HIS A 178 -6.70 4.76 8.22
C HIS A 178 -6.44 5.41 6.86
N TYR A 179 -6.07 4.61 5.86
CA TYR A 179 -5.91 5.03 4.47
C TYR A 179 -7.16 4.64 3.69
N THR A 180 -7.87 5.63 3.14
CA THR A 180 -9.10 5.41 2.37
C THR A 180 -8.97 5.92 0.93
N GLN A 181 -9.54 5.18 -0.01
CA GLN A 181 -9.78 5.64 -1.39
C GLN A 181 -11.12 6.34 -1.55
N ASN A 182 -11.97 6.28 -0.52
CA ASN A 182 -13.33 6.79 -0.57
C ASN A 182 -13.33 8.29 -0.37
N ILE A 183 -14.39 8.90 -0.86
CA ILE A 183 -14.65 10.34 -0.81
C ILE A 183 -16.02 10.63 -0.18
N ASP A 184 -16.69 9.60 0.36
CA ASP A 184 -18.09 9.63 0.80
C ASP A 184 -18.31 10.23 2.20
N ASN A 185 -17.24 10.59 2.91
CA ASN A 185 -17.24 11.23 4.22
C ASN A 185 -17.73 10.30 5.37
N LEU A 186 -17.98 9.01 5.11
CA LEU A 186 -18.49 8.08 6.12
C LEU A 186 -17.48 7.82 7.24
N GLU A 187 -16.17 7.90 6.96
CA GLU A 187 -15.12 7.79 7.98
C GLU A 187 -15.23 8.88 9.05
N ARG A 188 -15.49 10.12 8.62
CA ARG A 188 -15.64 11.28 9.50
C ARG A 188 -16.94 11.20 10.28
N ILE A 189 -18.03 10.76 9.65
CA ILE A 189 -19.33 10.54 10.31
C ILE A 189 -19.22 9.44 11.37
N ALA A 190 -18.45 8.37 11.11
CA ALA A 190 -18.14 7.33 12.09
C ALA A 190 -17.25 7.82 13.26
N GLY A 191 -16.73 9.06 13.21
CA GLY A 191 -15.89 9.64 14.25
C GLY A 191 -14.42 9.21 14.17
N ILE A 192 -13.94 8.75 13.01
CA ILE A 192 -12.51 8.55 12.79
C ILE A 192 -11.85 9.94 12.77
N SER A 193 -10.84 10.08 13.61
CA SER A 193 -10.17 11.36 13.86
C SER A 193 -9.31 11.81 12.67
N GLU A 194 -9.16 13.12 12.49
CA GLU A 194 -8.43 13.70 11.35
C GLU A 194 -6.94 13.33 11.36
N GLU A 195 -6.35 13.16 12.54
CA GLU A 195 -4.98 12.70 12.68
C GLU A 195 -4.84 11.27 12.17
N LYS A 196 -5.80 10.37 12.41
CA LYS A 196 -5.72 8.98 11.95
C LYS A 196 -6.09 8.83 10.48
N LEU A 197 -6.78 9.81 9.89
CA LEU A 197 -7.34 9.72 8.54
C LEU A 197 -6.39 10.21 7.44
N ILE A 198 -6.19 9.39 6.41
CA ILE A 198 -5.56 9.72 5.13
C ILE A 198 -6.57 9.45 4.01
N GLU A 199 -7.25 10.51 3.59
CA GLU A 199 -8.12 10.56 2.41
C GLU A 199 -7.26 10.62 1.15
N ALA A 200 -6.82 9.46 0.63
CA ALA A 200 -5.83 9.40 -0.43
C ALA A 200 -6.36 9.95 -1.75
N HIS A 201 -7.65 9.79 -2.04
CA HIS A 201 -8.32 10.38 -3.19
C HIS A 201 -9.08 11.67 -2.84
N GLY A 202 -8.68 12.32 -1.75
CA GLY A 202 -9.24 13.61 -1.36
C GLY A 202 -10.62 13.50 -0.72
N THR A 203 -11.35 14.60 -0.66
CA THR A 203 -12.58 14.69 0.15
C THR A 203 -13.57 15.69 -0.42
N PHE A 204 -14.86 15.44 -0.21
CA PHE A 204 -15.91 16.44 -0.43
C PHE A 204 -16.02 17.44 0.74
N TYR A 205 -15.34 17.19 1.86
CA TYR A 205 -15.45 18.02 3.06
C TYR A 205 -14.96 19.46 2.86
N THR A 206 -13.99 19.65 1.96
CA THR A 206 -13.44 20.94 1.57
C THR A 206 -13.42 21.09 0.06
N SER A 207 -13.36 22.33 -0.41
CA SER A 207 -13.29 22.70 -1.82
C SER A 207 -12.41 23.92 -2.00
N HIS A 208 -11.71 24.04 -3.13
CA HIS A 208 -10.89 25.19 -3.44
C HIS A 208 -11.23 25.80 -4.79
N CYS A 209 -11.15 27.13 -4.86
CA CYS A 209 -11.17 27.83 -6.14
C CYS A 209 -9.93 27.47 -6.96
N LEU A 210 -10.12 27.06 -8.21
CA LEU A 210 -9.03 26.65 -9.10
C LEU A 210 -8.06 27.79 -9.49
N ASN A 211 -8.44 29.05 -9.26
CA ASN A 211 -7.62 30.23 -9.58
C ASN A 211 -6.95 30.83 -8.33
N CYS A 212 -7.74 31.23 -7.33
CA CYS A 212 -7.22 31.95 -6.16
C CYS A 212 -6.97 31.06 -4.93
N ASN A 213 -7.26 29.76 -5.02
CA ASN A 213 -7.12 28.80 -3.92
C ASN A 213 -7.88 29.16 -2.64
N LYS A 214 -8.96 29.95 -2.74
CA LYS A 214 -9.87 30.20 -1.62
C LYS A 214 -10.59 28.90 -1.24
N SER A 215 -10.54 28.57 0.06
CA SER A 215 -11.15 27.37 0.62
C SER A 215 -12.63 27.59 0.99
N TYR A 216 -13.43 26.55 0.77
CA TYR A 216 -14.84 26.46 1.13
C TYR A 216 -15.11 25.14 1.84
N LYS A 217 -16.06 25.14 2.78
CA LYS A 217 -16.51 23.93 3.51
C LYS A 217 -17.67 23.25 2.77
N LEU A 218 -17.94 21.99 3.11
CA LEU A 218 -19.02 21.19 2.53
C LEU A 218 -20.36 21.91 2.48
N ASP A 219 -20.77 22.62 3.54
CA ASP A 219 -22.07 23.31 3.58
C ASP A 219 -22.17 24.39 2.50
N TRP A 220 -21.09 25.17 2.29
CA TRP A 220 -21.05 26.15 1.20
C TRP A 220 -21.16 25.48 -0.17
N LEU A 221 -20.49 24.33 -0.37
CA LEU A 221 -20.53 23.60 -1.62
C LEU A 221 -21.95 23.05 -1.88
N LYS A 222 -22.61 22.51 -0.85
CA LYS A 222 -24.00 22.02 -0.91
C LYS A 222 -24.96 23.13 -1.31
N ASP A 223 -24.84 24.30 -0.69
CA ASP A 223 -25.65 25.47 -1.03
C ASP A 223 -25.39 25.91 -2.47
N ALA A 224 -24.12 26.01 -2.88
CA ALA A 224 -23.75 26.46 -4.21
C ALA A 224 -24.26 25.53 -5.32
N ILE A 225 -24.10 24.21 -5.17
CA ILE A 225 -24.62 23.19 -6.11
C ILE A 225 -26.16 23.22 -6.15
N SER A 226 -26.81 23.49 -5.01
CA SER A 226 -28.27 23.61 -4.97
C SER A 226 -28.78 24.85 -5.70
N THR A 227 -28.03 25.96 -5.68
CA THR A 227 -28.49 27.25 -6.23
C THR A 227 -28.11 27.51 -7.69
N SER A 228 -26.94 27.07 -8.15
CA SER A 228 -26.41 27.52 -9.45
C SER A 228 -25.85 26.41 -10.34
N ASP A 229 -26.08 25.13 -9.98
CA ASP A 229 -25.57 23.88 -10.58
C ASP A 229 -24.03 23.78 -10.73
N ILE A 230 -23.32 24.90 -10.97
CA ILE A 230 -21.86 25.02 -11.03
C ILE A 230 -21.41 26.01 -9.95
N PRO A 231 -20.65 25.59 -8.92
CA PRO A 231 -20.15 26.46 -7.87
C PRO A 231 -19.03 27.39 -8.38
N LYS A 232 -19.20 28.70 -8.14
CA LYS A 232 -18.22 29.73 -8.50
C LYS A 232 -17.69 30.45 -7.27
N CYS A 233 -16.42 30.81 -7.31
CA CYS A 233 -15.73 31.50 -6.23
C CYS A 233 -16.37 32.86 -5.97
N VAL A 234 -16.60 33.20 -4.70
CA VAL A 234 -17.25 34.47 -4.34
C VAL A 234 -16.36 35.68 -4.70
N ASP A 235 -15.04 35.51 -4.71
CA ASP A 235 -14.06 36.59 -4.94
C ASP A 235 -13.74 36.78 -6.43
N CYS A 236 -13.32 35.72 -7.13
CA CYS A 236 -12.84 35.81 -8.51
C CYS A 236 -13.78 35.21 -9.56
N LYS A 237 -14.94 34.66 -9.16
CA LYS A 237 -15.96 34.03 -10.03
C LYS A 237 -15.48 32.81 -10.83
N GLU A 238 -14.28 32.33 -10.58
CA GLU A 238 -13.75 31.10 -11.17
C GLU A 238 -14.33 29.83 -10.54
N LEU A 239 -14.18 28.70 -11.23
CA LEU A 239 -14.69 27.41 -10.80
C LEU A 239 -14.14 27.01 -9.41
N VAL A 240 -15.02 26.51 -8.55
CA VAL A 240 -14.65 25.87 -7.28
C VAL A 240 -14.77 24.36 -7.45
N LYS A 241 -13.70 23.64 -7.13
CA LYS A 241 -13.66 22.18 -7.20
C LYS A 241 -13.63 21.59 -5.79
N PRO A 242 -14.39 20.53 -5.49
CA PRO A 242 -14.18 19.73 -4.29
C PRO A 242 -12.76 19.17 -4.26
N ASP A 243 -12.19 19.00 -3.07
CA ASP A 243 -10.82 18.54 -2.87
C ASP A 243 -10.65 17.03 -3.05
N ILE A 244 -11.45 16.45 -3.93
CA ILE A 244 -11.33 15.08 -4.43
C ILE A 244 -10.24 15.03 -5.51
N ILE A 245 -9.56 13.91 -5.65
CA ILE A 245 -8.46 13.75 -6.63
C ILE A 245 -9.02 13.16 -7.91
N PHE A 246 -8.93 13.92 -8.99
CA PHE A 246 -9.30 13.47 -10.33
C PHE A 246 -8.15 12.69 -10.98
N PHE A 247 -8.47 11.87 -11.98
CA PHE A 247 -7.46 11.28 -12.83
C PHE A 247 -6.63 12.39 -13.48
N GLY A 248 -5.30 12.24 -13.40
CA GLY A 248 -4.34 13.25 -13.79
C GLY A 248 -3.84 14.15 -12.65
N GLU A 249 -4.53 14.17 -11.50
CA GLU A 249 -4.09 14.93 -10.32
C GLU A 249 -3.13 14.11 -9.43
N ALA A 250 -2.21 14.81 -8.76
CA ALA A 250 -1.35 14.20 -7.76
C ALA A 250 -2.13 13.94 -6.47
N LEU A 251 -1.88 12.78 -5.83
CA LEU A 251 -2.43 12.50 -4.51
C LEU A 251 -1.91 13.50 -3.46
N PRO A 252 -2.64 13.71 -2.34
CA PRO A 252 -2.27 14.69 -1.34
C PRO A 252 -0.88 14.41 -0.75
N MET A 253 -0.08 15.45 -0.53
CA MET A 253 1.27 15.29 0.01
C MET A 253 1.29 14.60 1.39
N LYS A 254 0.20 14.74 2.18
CA LYS A 254 -0.01 14.03 3.46
C LYS A 254 0.05 12.50 3.28
N PHE A 255 -0.45 11.98 2.16
CA PHE A 255 -0.37 10.56 1.81
C PHE A 255 1.09 10.12 1.78
N PHE A 256 1.90 10.69 0.89
CA PHE A 256 3.30 10.28 0.71
C PHE A 256 4.17 10.49 1.95
N LYS A 257 3.97 11.60 2.68
CA LYS A 257 4.75 11.91 3.89
C LYS A 257 4.51 10.90 5.01
N SER A 258 3.30 10.33 5.10
CA SER A 258 2.92 9.40 6.17
C SER A 258 3.38 7.96 5.89
N LEU A 259 3.56 7.59 4.62
CA LEU A 259 3.84 6.21 4.21
C LEU A 259 5.11 5.60 4.84
N ASN A 260 6.18 6.36 5.02
CA ASN A 260 7.42 5.83 5.60
C ASN A 260 7.30 5.63 7.11
N SER A 261 6.74 6.62 7.82
CA SER A 261 6.63 6.59 9.28
C SER A 261 5.62 5.55 9.75
N ASP A 262 4.51 5.40 9.02
CA ASP A 262 3.42 4.53 9.43
C ASP A 262 3.78 3.07 9.20
N PHE A 263 4.17 2.69 7.98
CA PHE A 263 4.38 1.29 7.62
C PHE A 263 5.57 0.64 8.35
N ARG A 264 6.57 1.43 8.77
CA ARG A 264 7.68 0.94 9.63
C ARG A 264 7.23 0.55 11.03
N LYS A 265 6.12 1.12 11.52
CA LYS A 265 5.56 0.85 12.85
C LYS A 265 4.39 -0.12 12.81
N CYS A 266 3.98 -0.57 11.62
CA CYS A 266 2.78 -1.37 11.43
C CYS A 266 2.97 -2.77 12.02
N ASP A 267 2.12 -3.13 12.98
CA ASP A 267 2.08 -4.46 13.59
C ASP A 267 1.07 -5.37 12.88
N LEU A 268 0.04 -4.79 12.27
CA LEU A 268 -1.01 -5.47 11.52
C LEU A 268 -1.57 -4.56 10.43
N LEU A 269 -1.64 -5.06 9.20
CA LEU A 269 -2.36 -4.41 8.11
C LEU A 269 -3.72 -5.09 7.91
N ILE A 270 -4.79 -4.32 7.82
CA ILE A 270 -6.12 -4.80 7.44
C ILE A 270 -6.53 -4.12 6.14
N VAL A 271 -6.71 -4.89 5.07
CA VAL A 271 -7.18 -4.40 3.77
C VAL A 271 -8.65 -4.76 3.62
N MET A 272 -9.51 -3.80 3.31
CA MET A 272 -10.95 -4.04 3.21
C MET A 272 -11.57 -3.38 1.99
N GLY A 273 -12.40 -4.12 1.25
CA GLY A 273 -13.26 -3.53 0.22
C GLY A 273 -12.54 -2.78 -0.91
N SER A 274 -11.28 -3.10 -1.19
CA SER A 274 -10.52 -2.52 -2.30
C SER A 274 -10.11 -3.60 -3.29
N SER A 275 -10.19 -3.29 -4.59
CA SER A 275 -9.66 -4.17 -5.64
C SER A 275 -8.13 -4.12 -5.74
N LEU A 276 -7.49 -3.13 -5.12
CA LEU A 276 -6.05 -2.87 -5.21
C LEU A 276 -5.55 -2.79 -6.67
N ILE A 277 -6.26 -1.99 -7.49
CA ILE A 277 -5.90 -1.77 -8.91
C ILE A 277 -5.36 -0.36 -9.16
N VAL A 278 -5.83 0.63 -8.40
CA VAL A 278 -5.51 2.04 -8.63
C VAL A 278 -4.20 2.42 -7.96
N GLU A 279 -3.19 2.78 -8.74
CA GLU A 279 -1.92 3.29 -8.24
C GLU A 279 -1.96 4.80 -7.97
N PRO A 280 -1.13 5.32 -7.05
CA PRO A 280 -0.13 4.62 -6.23
C PRO A 280 -0.72 3.95 -4.96
N PHE A 281 -2.05 3.99 -4.79
CA PHE A 281 -2.68 3.48 -3.57
C PHE A 281 -2.54 1.97 -3.41
N ALA A 282 -2.72 1.20 -4.49
CA ALA A 282 -2.66 -0.26 -4.46
C ALA A 282 -1.30 -0.78 -3.96
N SER A 283 -0.20 -0.17 -4.39
CA SER A 283 1.15 -0.59 -4.01
C SER A 283 1.54 -0.28 -2.56
N ILE A 284 0.79 0.52 -1.80
CA ILE A 284 1.20 0.87 -0.42
C ILE A 284 1.30 -0.36 0.49
N ILE A 285 0.51 -1.41 0.22
CA ILE A 285 0.52 -2.63 1.03
C ILE A 285 1.85 -3.39 0.96
N THR A 286 2.64 -3.17 -0.10
CA THR A 286 3.98 -3.76 -0.30
C THR A 286 5.01 -3.21 0.68
N ARG A 287 4.70 -2.09 1.35
CA ARG A 287 5.59 -1.39 2.27
C ARG A 287 5.58 -1.97 3.68
N THR A 288 4.70 -2.92 3.95
CA THR A 288 4.62 -3.60 5.25
C THR A 288 5.84 -4.51 5.47
N GLU A 289 6.39 -4.45 6.68
CA GLU A 289 7.56 -5.26 7.07
C GLU A 289 7.31 -6.75 6.89
N ARG A 290 8.35 -7.53 6.52
CA ARG A 290 8.22 -8.94 6.08
C ARG A 290 7.41 -9.85 7.01
N ASN A 291 7.35 -9.56 8.31
CA ASN A 291 6.68 -10.39 9.31
C ASN A 291 5.34 -9.80 9.82
N CYS A 292 4.92 -8.63 9.34
CA CYS A 292 3.69 -7.97 9.78
C CYS A 292 2.46 -8.70 9.23
N PRO A 293 1.59 -9.37 10.00
CA PRO A 293 0.38 -9.98 9.45
C PRO A 293 -0.45 -9.01 8.58
N ARG A 294 -1.11 -9.55 7.55
CA ARG A 294 -2.02 -8.83 6.67
C ARG A 294 -3.35 -9.58 6.61
N ILE A 295 -4.43 -8.97 7.07
CA ILE A 295 -5.78 -9.52 6.94
C ILE A 295 -6.47 -8.82 5.77
N VAL A 296 -7.09 -9.58 4.88
CA VAL A 296 -7.83 -9.06 3.73
C VAL A 296 -9.29 -9.47 3.88
N ILE A 297 -10.19 -8.49 3.93
CA ILE A 297 -11.63 -8.70 4.01
C ILE A 297 -12.25 -8.20 2.71
N ASN A 298 -12.66 -9.11 1.85
CA ASN A 298 -13.20 -8.74 0.55
C ASN A 298 -14.06 -9.85 -0.06
N LYS A 299 -14.92 -9.51 -1.02
CA LYS A 299 -15.75 -10.50 -1.72
C LYS A 299 -14.93 -11.50 -2.52
N HIS A 300 -13.75 -11.10 -2.98
CA HIS A 300 -12.82 -11.94 -3.76
C HIS A 300 -11.38 -11.63 -3.35
N ALA A 301 -10.49 -12.61 -3.54
CA ALA A 301 -9.05 -12.43 -3.33
C ALA A 301 -8.48 -11.33 -4.25
N VAL A 302 -7.63 -10.46 -3.71
CA VAL A 302 -7.08 -9.27 -4.39
C VAL A 302 -5.59 -9.10 -4.11
N GLY A 303 -4.94 -8.20 -4.87
CA GLY A 303 -3.56 -7.75 -4.62
C GLY A 303 -2.46 -8.81 -4.79
N GLY A 304 -2.72 -9.88 -5.55
CA GLY A 304 -1.67 -10.85 -5.91
C GLY A 304 -0.46 -10.20 -6.62
N LYS A 305 -0.71 -9.18 -7.45
CA LYS A 305 0.34 -8.33 -8.07
C LYS A 305 1.17 -7.53 -7.06
N HIS A 306 0.64 -7.31 -5.86
CA HIS A 306 1.27 -6.60 -4.75
C HIS A 306 1.74 -7.55 -3.63
N GLY A 307 1.90 -8.83 -3.96
CA GLY A 307 2.53 -9.82 -3.08
C GLY A 307 1.64 -10.40 -2.00
N LEU A 308 0.31 -10.27 -2.09
CA LEU A 308 -0.61 -11.04 -1.22
C LEU A 308 -0.67 -12.50 -1.68
N ARG A 309 -0.59 -13.45 -0.74
CA ARG A 309 -0.60 -14.90 -0.98
C ARG A 309 -1.44 -15.62 0.07
N PHE A 310 -2.56 -16.21 -0.34
CA PHE A 310 -3.52 -16.86 0.57
C PHE A 310 -3.48 -18.39 0.53
N ASP A 311 -2.83 -18.95 -0.48
CA ASP A 311 -2.79 -20.37 -0.83
C ASP A 311 -1.54 -21.09 -0.30
N GLN A 312 -0.68 -20.39 0.45
CA GLN A 312 0.59 -20.91 0.93
C GLN A 312 0.56 -21.11 2.45
N GLU A 313 0.91 -22.31 2.91
CA GLU A 313 1.10 -22.56 4.35
C GLU A 313 2.21 -21.66 4.92
N GLY A 314 1.98 -21.13 6.12
CA GLY A 314 2.94 -20.23 6.78
C GLY A 314 3.01 -18.83 6.17
N THR A 315 2.06 -18.46 5.30
CA THR A 315 1.89 -17.07 4.87
C THR A 315 1.54 -16.16 6.04
N ARG A 316 1.86 -14.87 5.89
CA ARG A 316 1.42 -13.80 6.78
C ARG A 316 0.10 -13.16 6.34
N ASP A 317 -0.52 -13.67 5.27
CA ASP A 317 -1.70 -13.09 4.65
C ASP A 317 -2.92 -13.99 4.86
N PHE A 318 -3.96 -13.41 5.44
CA PHE A 318 -5.19 -14.13 5.76
C PHE A 318 -6.35 -13.51 5.00
N PHE A 319 -7.13 -14.33 4.29
CA PHE A 319 -8.27 -13.87 3.52
C PHE A 319 -9.58 -14.27 4.21
N LEU A 320 -10.37 -13.27 4.57
CA LEU A 320 -11.74 -13.42 5.02
C LEU A 320 -12.66 -13.08 3.85
N GLU A 321 -13.10 -14.13 3.16
CA GLU A 321 -14.03 -14.01 2.03
C GLU A 321 -15.43 -13.62 2.52
N GLY A 322 -15.98 -12.54 1.95
CA GLY A 322 -17.33 -12.09 2.28
C GLY A 322 -17.52 -10.59 2.12
N THR A 323 -18.61 -10.07 2.70
CA THR A 323 -18.80 -8.63 2.79
C THR A 323 -17.86 -8.04 3.86
N CYS A 324 -17.55 -6.75 3.74
CA CYS A 324 -16.72 -6.07 4.74
C CYS A 324 -17.40 -6.04 6.12
N ASP A 325 -18.72 -5.90 6.16
CA ASP A 325 -19.50 -5.91 7.40
C ASP A 325 -19.46 -7.28 8.09
N ASP A 326 -19.63 -8.38 7.33
CA ASP A 326 -19.56 -9.73 7.88
C ASP A 326 -18.14 -10.08 8.38
N GLY A 327 -17.10 -9.69 7.65
CA GLY A 327 -15.72 -9.93 8.07
C GLY A 327 -15.34 -9.09 9.30
N CYS A 328 -15.80 -7.84 9.39
CA CYS A 328 -15.60 -7.01 10.58
C CYS A 328 -16.38 -7.53 11.78
N GLN A 329 -17.62 -8.01 11.56
CA GLN A 329 -18.44 -8.67 12.58
C GLN A 329 -17.72 -9.91 13.11
N LYS A 330 -17.22 -10.78 12.23
CA LYS A 330 -16.45 -11.97 12.60
C LYS A 330 -15.20 -11.61 13.42
N LEU A 331 -14.42 -10.62 12.99
CA LEU A 331 -13.26 -10.15 13.74
C LEU A 331 -13.66 -9.63 15.13
N ALA A 332 -14.73 -8.84 15.22
CA ALA A 332 -15.22 -8.34 16.50
C ALA A 332 -15.66 -9.48 17.43
N GLU A 333 -16.34 -10.51 16.92
CA GLU A 333 -16.71 -11.70 17.69
C GLU A 333 -15.50 -12.47 18.20
N GLU A 334 -14.53 -12.76 17.32
CA GLU A 334 -13.31 -13.50 17.67
C GLU A 334 -12.44 -12.74 18.67
N LEU A 335 -12.46 -11.41 18.64
CA LEU A 335 -11.77 -10.52 19.57
C LEU A 335 -12.54 -10.28 20.89
N GLY A 336 -13.81 -10.71 20.97
CA GLY A 336 -14.68 -10.44 22.11
C GLY A 336 -15.16 -8.99 22.20
N TRP A 337 -15.22 -8.29 21.07
CA TRP A 337 -15.62 -6.87 20.94
C TRP A 337 -17.02 -6.68 20.36
N ASN A 338 -17.82 -7.75 20.21
CA ASN A 338 -19.14 -7.66 19.59
C ASN A 338 -20.05 -6.62 20.29
N SER A 339 -20.12 -6.65 21.61
CA SER A 339 -20.94 -5.71 22.38
C SER A 339 -20.50 -4.26 22.20
N ASP A 340 -19.19 -4.00 22.15
CA ASP A 340 -18.65 -2.65 21.92
C ASP A 340 -18.99 -2.13 20.52
N LEU A 341 -18.91 -3.01 19.51
CA LEU A 341 -19.27 -2.67 18.13
C LEU A 341 -20.76 -2.35 18.01
N GLU A 342 -21.63 -3.18 18.60
CA GLU A 342 -23.08 -2.94 18.61
C GLU A 342 -23.44 -1.65 19.35
N GLU A 343 -22.79 -1.34 20.46
CA GLU A 343 -23.01 -0.10 21.22
C GLU A 343 -22.60 1.13 20.40
N LEU A 344 -21.45 1.08 19.74
CA LEU A 344 -21.01 2.16 18.84
C LEU A 344 -22.02 2.42 17.73
N ILE A 345 -22.52 1.38 17.08
CA ILE A 345 -23.51 1.51 16.00
C ILE A 345 -24.81 2.11 16.55
N LYS A 346 -25.34 1.59 17.66
CA LYS A 346 -26.57 2.09 18.29
C LYS A 346 -26.46 3.55 18.74
N SER A 347 -25.29 3.96 19.22
CA SER A 347 -25.06 5.34 19.69
C SER A 347 -25.08 6.38 18.55
N ALA A 348 -24.93 5.93 17.31
CA ALA A 348 -24.90 6.75 16.11
C ALA A 348 -26.20 6.71 15.29
N GLU A 349 -27.20 5.92 15.73
CA GLU A 349 -28.56 5.88 15.17
C GLU A 349 -29.52 6.83 15.89
#